data_AF-V6F4Y8-F1
#
_entry.id   AF-V6F4Y8-F1
#
_cell.length_a   1.000
_cell.length_b   1.000
_cell.length_c   1.000
_cell.angle_alpha   90.00
_cell.angle_beta   90.00
_cell.angle_gamma   90.00
#
_symmetry.space_group_name_H-M   'P 1'
#
loop_
_entity.id
_entity.type
_entity.pdbx_description
1 polymer ?
#
loop_
_entity_poly.entity_id
_entity_poly.type
_entity_poly.pdbx_seq_one_letter_code
_entity_poly.pdbx_strand_id
1 'polypeptide(L)' 'MGKIAGILLVTVLLVLVGGGIFLATFDLPAPKARVEKVINDDRLPK' A
#
# COMPACT_ATOMS: atom_id res chain seq x y z
N MET A 1 13.17 -27.48 -7.96
CA MET A 1 13.56 -26.54 -6.89
C MET A 1 14.20 -25.26 -7.44
N GLY A 2 15.36 -25.31 -8.11
CA GLY A 2 16.10 -24.09 -8.50
C GLY A 2 15.38 -23.11 -9.45
N LYS A 3 14.62 -23.62 -10.43
CA LYS A 3 13.85 -22.76 -11.37
C LYS A 3 12.73 -21.98 -10.67
N ILE A 4 11.99 -22.64 -9.78
CA ILE A 4 10.89 -22.01 -9.03
C ILE A 4 11.45 -20.99 -8.04
N ALA A 5 12.55 -21.32 -7.33
CA ALA A 5 13.22 -20.39 -6.44
C ALA A 5 13.74 -19.14 -7.19
N GLY A 6 14.31 -19.32 -8.38
CA GLY A 6 14.75 -18.22 -9.23
C GLY A 6 13.60 -17.32 -9.69
N ILE A 7 12.47 -17.91 -10.11
CA ILE A 7 11.27 -17.15 -10.48
C ILE A 7 10.75 -16.35 -9.28
N LEU A 8 10.67 -16.95 -8.09
CA LEU A 8 10.21 -16.26 -6.89
C LEU A 8 11.14 -15.10 -6.51
N LEU A 9 12.46 -15.29 -6.60
CA LEU A 9 13.43 -14.23 -6.34
C LEU A 9 13.23 -13.04 -7.28
N VAL A 10 13.10 -13.30 -8.59
CA VAL A 10 12.88 -12.25 -9.59
C VAL A 10 11.56 -11.52 -9.34
N THR A 11 10.49 -12.25 -9.01
CA THR A 11 9.19 -11.65 -8.68
C THR A 11 9.29 -10.75 -7.46
N VAL A 12 9.96 -11.18 -6.39
CA VAL A 12 10.15 -10.36 -5.18
C VAL A 12 10.94 -9.10 -5.51
N LEU A 13 12.02 -9.21 -6.30
CA LEU A 13 12.80 -8.06 -6.73
C LEU A 13 11.96 -7.08 -7.55
N LEU A 14 11.13 -7.57 -8.49
CA LEU A 14 10.24 -6.73 -9.27
C LEU A 14 9.22 -5.99 -8.41
N VAL A 15 8.63 -6.67 -7.41
CA VAL A 15 7.68 -6.04 -6.48
C VAL A 15 8.36 -4.99 -5.62
N LEU A 16 9.57 -5.25 -5.12
CA LEU A 16 10.30 -4.29 -4.29
C LEU A 16 10.74 -3.07 -5.09
N VAL A 17 11.28 -3.26 -6.29
CA VAL A 17 11.73 -2.15 -7.16
C VAL A 17 10.52 -1.38 -7.69
N GLY A 18 9.53 -2.07 -8.24
CA GLY A 18 8.31 -1.44 -8.75
C GLY A 18 7.51 -0.74 -7.67
N GLY A 19 7.36 -1.36 -6.49
CA GLY A 19 6.71 -0.77 -5.33
C GLY A 19 7.50 0.42 -4.78
N GLY A 20 8.82 0.34 -4.74
CA GLY A 20 9.69 1.45 -4.34
C GLY A 20 9.54 2.66 -5.25
N ILE A 21 9.58 2.45 -6.57
CA ILE A 21 9.36 3.53 -7.57
C ILE A 21 7.95 4.10 -7.43
N PHE A 22 6.94 3.25 -7.33
CA PHE A 22 5.55 3.69 -7.15
C PHE A 22 5.41 4.57 -5.91
N LEU A 23 5.88 4.12 -4.75
CA LEU A 23 5.80 4.91 -3.52
C LEU A 23 6.62 6.20 -3.57
N ALA A 24 7.74 6.21 -4.28
CA ALA A 24 8.60 7.39 -4.42
C ALA A 24 8.04 8.44 -5.38
N THR A 25 7.21 8.04 -6.35
CA THR A 25 6.76 8.92 -7.44
C THR A 25 5.26 9.20 -7.42
N PHE A 26 4.48 8.37 -6.75
CA PHE A 26 3.03 8.52 -6.71
C PHE A 26 2.64 9.68 -5.80
N ASP A 27 2.25 10.79 -6.41
CA ASP A 27 1.70 11.94 -5.72
C ASP A 27 0.22 11.69 -5.40
N LEU A 28 -0.09 11.42 -4.13
CA LEU A 28 -1.47 11.23 -3.68
C LEU A 28 -2.20 12.57 -3.77
N PRO A 29 -3.24 12.69 -4.61
CA PRO A 29 -3.97 13.93 -4.74
C PRO A 29 -4.62 14.30 -3.40
N ALA A 30 -4.63 15.58 -3.07
CA ALA A 30 -5.33 16.07 -1.90
C ALA A 30 -6.81 15.63 -1.92
N PRO A 31 -7.41 15.33 -0.75
CA PRO A 31 -8.83 15.02 -0.67
C PRO A 31 -9.67 16.14 -1.29
N LYS A 32 -10.52 15.79 -2.27
CA LYS A 32 -11.35 16.76 -3.02
C LYS A 32 -12.41 17.44 -2.15
N ALA A 33 -12.73 16.86 -1.01
CA ALA A 33 -13.69 17.37 -0.05
C ALA A 33 -13.26 16.99 1.37
N ARG A 34 -13.67 17.80 2.34
CA ARG A 34 -13.59 17.45 3.75
C ARG A 34 -14.57 16.31 4.02
N VAL A 35 -14.06 15.16 4.45
CA VAL A 35 -14.89 14.01 4.86
C VAL A 35 -15.01 14.06 6.38
N GLU A 36 -16.23 14.28 6.87
CA GLU A 36 -16.56 14.16 8.28
C GLU A 36 -17.26 12.82 8.49
N LYS A 37 -16.76 12.02 9.44
CA LYS A 37 -17.35 10.74 9.79
C LYS A 37 -17.89 10.82 11.21
N VAL A 38 -19.20 10.65 11.37
CA VAL A 38 -19.81 10.46 12.69
C VAL A 38 -19.43 9.07 13.18
N ILE A 39 -18.68 9.01 14.28
CA ILE A 39 -18.37 7.75 14.99
C ILE A 39 -19.45 7.61 16.07
N ASN A 40 -20.17 6.49 16.04
CA ASN A 40 -21.14 6.19 17.09
C ASN A 40 -20.42 5.99 18.44
N ASP A 41 -21.04 6.46 19.52
CA ASP A 41 -20.48 6.50 20.87
C ASP A 41 -20.10 5.10 21.41
N ASP A 42 -20.80 4.05 20.97
CA ASP A 42 -20.52 2.65 21.30
C ASP A 42 -19.16 2.14 20.79
N ARG A 43 -18.54 2.85 19.85
CA ARG A 43 -17.21 2.53 19.30
C ARG A 43 -16.05 3.21 20.04
N LEU A 44 -16.34 4.10 20.98
CA LEU A 44 -15.33 4.79 21.77
C LEU A 44 -15.03 4.00 23.05
N PRO A 45 -13.75 3.72 23.38
CA PRO A 45 -13.39 3.14 24.67
C PRO A 45 -13.72 4.10 25.82
N LYS A 46 -14.17 3.55 26.95
CA LYS A 46 -14.51 4.29 28.18
C LYS A 46 -13.30 4.49 29.09
#